data_AF-W2HU53-F1
#
_entry.id   AF-W2HU53-F1
#
_cell.length_a   1.000
_cell.length_b   1.000
_cell.length_c   1.000
_cell.angle_alpha   90.00
_cell.angle_beta   90.00
_cell.angle_gamma   90.00
#
_symmetry.space_group_name_H-M   'P 1'
#
loop_
_entity.id
_entity.type
_entity.pdbx_description
1 polymer ?
#
loop_
_entity_poly.entity_id
_entity_poly.type
_entity_poly.pdbx_seq_one_letter_code
_entity_poly.pdbx_strand_id
1 'polypeptide(L)'
;MKLNSLRGRLSGKKNSSDTKGQTQEDRSFFDPAPVKTVEDGKAYLRRLQKAQKQKEAEESMQSASAYGMENSYQSDAFGIYGNASMVPRVYQASGFDPYLRDVSIGDEEEDPLRTSSLPHIAWQQLEEWGLAMFMHLYCRNIRRLLAYHVKDVVEAFLENANALNECGVMADVLLRRVPSQALLCPPGQTNQMTNVSLSDMLQNLAKSPLFFSKERGVYLFEEHQSFEKYLNVGDPSSTDYSSLERQQYVLERLIMLSKDRSLDRFRWNKGSAWKGKEWTENLPTDAEILMNTFCCMMDNMLPADNERDRPFWKSYYFSKGPNRPFTPRVRSRLFLVQTVGRPPHFKALVKGAVREIVPGEENCFHAIVVYLHAVKKMKAGYLESINLHRIIEQVFDVSK
;
A
#
# COMPACT_ATOMS: atom_id res chain seq x y z
N MET A 1 -38.87 -49.40 58.22
CA MET A 1 -38.07 -50.35 57.41
C MET A 1 -36.60 -49.96 57.53
N LYS A 2 -35.77 -50.89 58.07
CA LYS A 2 -34.31 -50.98 58.24
C LYS A 2 -33.49 -49.66 58.24
N LEU A 3 -33.06 -49.14 59.40
CA LEU A 3 -31.85 -49.46 60.22
C LEU A 3 -30.51 -48.93 59.62
N ASN A 4 -29.87 -48.01 60.38
CA ASN A 4 -28.49 -48.07 60.93
C ASN A 4 -27.34 -48.51 60.00
N SER A 5 -26.11 -47.98 60.00
CA SER A 5 -25.33 -47.23 60.99
C SER A 5 -23.85 -47.24 60.53
N LEU A 6 -23.10 -46.19 60.93
CA LEU A 6 -21.67 -46.13 61.32
C LEU A 6 -20.52 -46.51 60.37
N ARG A 7 -19.62 -45.51 60.25
CA ARG A 7 -18.14 -45.50 60.36
C ARG A 7 -17.29 -46.42 59.45
N GLY A 8 -16.52 -45.77 58.58
CA GLY A 8 -15.09 -45.52 58.84
C GLY A 8 -14.02 -46.36 58.11
N ARG A 9 -12.97 -45.63 57.67
CA ARG A 9 -11.58 -46.03 57.34
C ARG A 9 -11.21 -46.49 55.90
N LEU A 10 -10.35 -45.64 55.31
CA LEU A 10 -9.01 -45.87 54.74
C LEU A 10 -8.79 -46.80 53.52
N SER A 11 -8.04 -46.23 52.57
CA SER A 11 -6.94 -46.83 51.78
C SER A 11 -7.29 -47.77 50.61
N GLY A 12 -6.86 -47.38 49.39
CA GLY A 12 -6.64 -48.36 48.32
C GLY A 12 -6.50 -47.77 46.92
N LYS A 13 -5.33 -47.97 46.32
CA LYS A 13 -4.86 -47.54 44.99
C LYS A 13 -5.70 -47.99 43.78
N LYS A 14 -5.54 -47.16 42.73
CA LYS A 14 -5.31 -47.46 41.28
C LYS A 14 -6.51 -47.67 40.34
N ASN A 15 -6.42 -46.86 39.29
CA ASN A 15 -6.59 -47.13 37.86
C ASN A 15 -7.91 -46.77 37.15
N SER A 16 -7.67 -45.94 36.13
CA SER A 16 -8.16 -45.99 34.75
C SER A 16 -9.50 -45.34 34.36
N SER A 17 -9.38 -44.74 33.17
CA SER A 17 -10.37 -44.41 32.13
C SER A 17 -11.29 -43.22 32.36
N ASP A 18 -10.93 -42.13 31.66
CA ASP A 18 -11.74 -41.47 30.63
C ASP A 18 -13.22 -41.21 30.93
N THR A 19 -13.56 -39.94 31.11
CA THR A 19 -14.23 -39.12 30.07
C THR A 19 -14.57 -37.75 30.66
N LYS A 20 -13.73 -36.74 30.39
CA LYS A 20 -14.18 -35.34 30.49
C LYS A 20 -14.73 -34.95 29.13
N GLY A 21 -16.05 -34.85 29.04
CA GLY A 21 -16.68 -33.94 28.10
C GLY A 21 -16.18 -32.54 28.43
N GLN A 22 -15.48 -31.91 27.48
CA GLN A 22 -15.25 -30.48 27.50
C GLN A 22 -16.17 -29.87 26.45
N THR A 23 -17.14 -29.15 26.99
CA THR A 23 -17.83 -28.00 26.40
C THR A 23 -17.00 -27.34 25.30
N GLN A 24 -17.57 -27.37 24.10
CA GLN A 24 -17.13 -26.59 22.96
C GLN A 24 -17.45 -25.13 23.25
N GLU A 25 -16.49 -24.40 23.79
CA GLU A 25 -16.54 -22.93 23.83
C GLU A 25 -16.18 -22.42 22.43
N ASP A 26 -17.05 -21.57 21.86
CA ASP A 26 -16.80 -20.83 20.63
C ASP A 26 -15.50 -20.01 20.79
N ARG A 27 -14.43 -20.51 20.17
CA ARG A 27 -13.15 -19.81 20.16
C ARG A 27 -13.19 -18.67 19.14
N SER A 28 -12.86 -17.48 19.60
CA SER A 28 -12.62 -16.31 18.76
C SER A 28 -11.38 -16.54 17.88
N PHE A 29 -11.43 -16.03 16.65
CA PHE A 29 -10.35 -16.04 15.66
C PHE A 29 -9.00 -15.49 16.18
N PHE A 30 -8.99 -14.81 17.33
CA PHE A 30 -7.80 -14.17 17.90
C PHE A 30 -7.01 -15.03 18.92
N ASP A 31 -7.39 -16.28 19.19
CA ASP A 31 -6.70 -17.11 20.20
C ASP A 31 -5.67 -18.10 19.60
N PRO A 32 -4.39 -18.08 20.04
CA PRO A 32 -3.35 -18.97 19.50
C PRO A 32 -3.34 -20.39 20.12
N ALA A 33 -2.99 -21.40 19.31
CA ALA A 33 -2.86 -22.82 19.71
C ALA A 33 -1.39 -23.33 19.72
N PRO A 34 -1.04 -24.37 20.51
CA PRO A 34 0.35 -24.73 20.82
C PRO A 34 1.02 -25.64 19.77
N VAL A 35 2.33 -25.45 19.56
CA VAL A 35 3.15 -26.04 18.48
C VAL A 35 4.06 -27.19 18.97
N LYS A 36 4.24 -28.24 18.14
CA LYS A 36 5.25 -29.32 18.28
C LYS A 36 6.47 -29.06 17.37
N THR A 37 7.64 -29.55 17.77
CA THR A 37 8.94 -28.83 17.78
C THR A 37 9.72 -28.62 16.47
N VAL A 38 10.52 -27.55 16.49
CA VAL A 38 11.33 -26.90 15.42
C VAL A 38 12.44 -27.78 14.80
N GLU A 39 12.85 -28.86 15.47
CA GLU A 39 14.06 -29.63 15.10
C GLU A 39 13.87 -30.49 13.85
N ASP A 40 12.66 -31.04 13.66
CA ASP A 40 12.35 -31.91 12.52
C ASP A 40 12.35 -31.13 11.19
N GLY A 41 11.96 -29.85 11.21
CA GLY A 41 11.97 -28.99 10.03
C GLY A 41 13.37 -28.66 9.51
N LYS A 42 14.38 -28.60 10.39
CA LYS A 42 15.77 -28.26 10.01
C LYS A 42 16.46 -29.40 9.23
N ALA A 43 16.09 -30.65 9.49
CA ALA A 43 16.69 -31.82 8.83
C ALA A 43 16.28 -31.95 7.35
N TYR A 44 15.07 -31.50 7.02
CA TYR A 44 14.52 -31.56 5.67
C TYR A 44 15.13 -30.50 4.72
N LEU A 45 15.28 -29.26 5.18
CA LEU A 45 15.85 -28.15 4.40
C LEU A 45 17.28 -28.41 3.91
N ARG A 46 18.08 -29.13 4.72
CA ARG A 46 19.45 -29.54 4.33
C ARG A 46 19.46 -30.50 3.14
N ARG A 47 18.41 -31.28 2.92
CA ARG A 47 18.32 -32.23 1.78
C ARG A 47 17.99 -31.50 0.48
N LEU A 48 17.11 -30.51 0.51
CA LEU A 48 16.71 -29.73 -0.67
C LEU A 48 17.83 -28.85 -1.23
N GLN A 49 18.58 -28.15 -0.36
CA GLN A 49 19.72 -27.34 -0.78
C GLN A 49 20.83 -28.14 -1.48
N LYS A 50 20.98 -29.43 -1.12
CA LYS A 50 21.97 -30.32 -1.73
C LYS A 50 21.58 -30.75 -3.14
N ALA A 51 20.28 -30.92 -3.41
CA ALA A 51 19.75 -31.25 -4.73
C ALA A 51 19.79 -30.05 -5.69
N GLN A 52 19.58 -28.83 -5.17
CA GLN A 52 19.56 -27.60 -5.97
C GLN A 52 20.96 -27.23 -6.48
N LYS A 53 21.99 -27.38 -5.63
CA LYS A 53 23.40 -27.17 -6.03
C LYS A 53 23.91 -28.15 -7.10
N GLN A 54 23.33 -29.34 -7.19
CA GLN A 54 23.70 -30.31 -8.24
C GLN A 54 23.12 -29.89 -9.60
N LYS A 55 21.93 -29.28 -9.61
CA LYS A 55 21.23 -28.83 -10.81
C LYS A 55 21.84 -27.56 -11.42
N GLU A 56 22.26 -26.62 -10.56
CA GLU A 56 22.95 -25.39 -10.99
C GLU A 56 24.34 -25.67 -11.60
N ALA A 57 25.01 -26.76 -11.18
CA ALA A 57 26.29 -27.17 -11.76
C ALA A 57 26.14 -27.71 -13.19
N GLU A 58 25.02 -28.40 -13.49
CA GLU A 58 24.73 -28.95 -14.83
C GLU A 58 24.34 -27.86 -15.85
N GLU A 59 23.64 -26.82 -15.40
CA GLU A 59 23.15 -25.73 -16.27
C GLU A 59 24.26 -24.72 -16.63
N SER A 60 25.29 -24.59 -15.80
CA SER A 60 26.43 -23.70 -16.04
C SER A 60 27.40 -24.19 -17.14
N MET A 61 27.34 -25.46 -17.55
CA MET A 61 28.21 -26.04 -18.58
C MET A 61 27.73 -25.81 -20.02
N GLN A 62 26.50 -25.31 -20.23
CA GLN A 62 25.86 -25.23 -21.56
C GLN A 62 25.79 -23.81 -22.17
N SER A 63 26.13 -22.75 -21.42
CA SER A 63 25.80 -21.37 -21.81
C SER A 63 27.01 -20.45 -22.06
N ALA A 64 28.19 -21.02 -22.37
CA ALA A 64 29.40 -20.26 -22.66
C ALA A 64 29.85 -20.40 -24.13
N SER A 65 29.07 -19.85 -25.08
CA SER A 65 29.59 -19.51 -26.42
C SER A 65 28.79 -18.37 -27.06
N ALA A 66 29.45 -17.22 -27.27
CA ALA A 66 29.27 -16.20 -28.33
C ALA A 66 29.32 -14.73 -27.82
N TYR A 67 30.40 -14.06 -28.28
CA TYR A 67 30.81 -12.64 -28.28
C TYR A 67 29.69 -11.60 -28.59
N GLY A 68 29.80 -10.27 -28.40
CA GLY A 68 30.85 -9.32 -27.98
C GLY A 68 30.55 -7.86 -28.45
N MET A 69 31.04 -6.87 -27.68
CA MET A 69 31.55 -5.49 -28.00
C MET A 69 30.69 -4.31 -28.56
N GLU A 70 30.74 -3.17 -27.81
CA GLU A 70 30.97 -1.72 -28.15
C GLU A 70 30.16 -1.00 -29.28
N ASN A 71 29.85 0.32 -29.31
CA ASN A 71 30.48 1.54 -28.77
C ASN A 71 29.52 2.80 -28.77
N SER A 72 30.07 3.91 -28.28
CA SER A 72 29.63 5.31 -27.96
C SER A 72 28.85 6.21 -28.96
N TYR A 73 28.34 7.38 -28.49
CA TYR A 73 28.64 8.78 -28.94
C TYR A 73 27.80 9.88 -28.20
N GLN A 74 28.33 11.12 -28.21
CA GLN A 74 28.06 12.31 -27.35
C GLN A 74 27.28 13.48 -28.02
N SER A 75 26.96 14.50 -27.19
CA SER A 75 26.80 15.98 -27.42
C SER A 75 25.37 16.54 -27.66
N ASP A 76 24.96 17.79 -27.34
CA ASP A 76 25.40 18.90 -26.44
C ASP A 76 24.31 20.04 -26.49
N ALA A 77 24.36 20.98 -25.52
CA ALA A 77 24.00 22.43 -25.58
C ALA A 77 22.60 23.03 -25.20
N PHE A 78 22.58 23.70 -24.03
CA PHE A 78 22.23 25.10 -23.63
C PHE A 78 20.99 25.93 -24.09
N GLY A 79 20.43 26.70 -23.12
CA GLY A 79 19.68 27.97 -23.32
C GLY A 79 18.86 28.48 -22.09
N ILE A 80 19.01 29.76 -21.70
CA ILE A 80 18.61 30.42 -20.41
C ILE A 80 17.55 31.56 -20.59
N TYR A 81 16.93 31.98 -19.48
CA TYR A 81 16.22 33.25 -19.12
C TYR A 81 14.68 33.24 -19.27
N GLY A 82 13.84 33.82 -18.39
CA GLY A 82 14.01 34.62 -17.17
C GLY A 82 12.77 35.52 -16.94
N ASN A 83 12.55 35.93 -15.69
CA ASN A 83 11.73 37.05 -15.17
C ASN A 83 10.30 36.87 -14.63
N ALA A 84 10.13 37.61 -13.52
CA ALA A 84 9.12 37.56 -12.47
C ALA A 84 8.07 38.69 -12.57
N SER A 85 6.95 38.57 -11.84
CA SER A 85 6.23 39.74 -11.32
C SER A 85 5.23 39.41 -10.18
N MET A 86 5.47 40.05 -9.04
CA MET A 86 4.61 40.66 -7.99
C MET A 86 3.17 40.16 -7.70
N VAL A 87 2.89 40.07 -6.39
CA VAL A 87 1.67 39.58 -5.72
C VAL A 87 1.02 40.69 -4.88
N PRO A 88 -0.33 40.72 -4.71
CA PRO A 88 -0.99 41.37 -3.58
C PRO A 88 -1.45 40.36 -2.49
N ARG A 89 -1.29 40.77 -1.23
CA ARG A 89 -1.66 40.09 0.02
C ARG A 89 -3.20 39.96 0.19
N VAL A 90 -3.66 38.89 0.84
CA VAL A 90 -4.39 38.85 2.14
C VAL A 90 -4.83 37.38 2.44
N TYR A 91 -4.98 37.05 3.73
CA TYR A 91 -5.52 35.83 4.37
C TYR A 91 -4.51 34.90 5.06
N GLN A 92 -4.16 35.31 6.29
CA GLN A 92 -3.76 34.44 7.39
C GLN A 92 -4.99 33.65 7.89
N ALA A 93 -5.04 32.35 7.64
CA ALA A 93 -5.86 31.39 8.38
C ALA A 93 -5.39 29.93 8.20
N SER A 94 -4.13 29.69 7.86
CA SER A 94 -3.50 28.38 8.03
C SER A 94 -2.74 28.39 9.35
N GLY A 95 -2.78 27.31 10.11
CA GLY A 95 -1.94 27.09 11.31
C GLY A 95 -0.45 26.92 10.97
N PHE A 96 0.04 27.75 10.05
CA PHE A 96 1.41 27.85 9.62
C PHE A 96 2.16 28.74 10.61
N ASP A 97 3.20 28.19 11.24
CA ASP A 97 4.11 28.93 12.11
C ASP A 97 5.26 29.52 11.26
N PRO A 98 5.32 30.84 11.06
CA PRO A 98 6.38 31.48 10.28
C PRO A 98 7.75 31.51 10.99
N TYR A 99 7.89 30.95 12.20
CA TYR A 99 9.14 30.95 12.98
C TYR A 99 9.87 29.60 13.04
N LEU A 100 9.47 28.60 12.24
CA LEU A 100 10.37 27.47 11.95
C LEU A 100 11.57 28.01 11.17
N ARG A 101 12.65 28.33 11.90
CA ARG A 101 13.91 28.83 11.35
C ARG A 101 14.44 27.82 10.34
N ASP A 102 14.55 28.27 9.09
CA ASP A 102 15.35 27.63 8.07
C ASP A 102 16.76 27.40 8.61
N VAL A 103 17.16 26.13 8.68
CA VAL A 103 18.57 25.77 8.85
C VAL A 103 19.30 26.35 7.65
N SER A 104 20.18 27.31 7.90
CA SER A 104 20.99 27.95 6.87
C SER A 104 21.85 26.89 6.18
N ILE A 105 21.52 26.58 4.93
CA ILE A 105 22.34 25.74 4.04
C ILE A 105 22.83 26.67 2.94
N GLY A 106 24.16 26.69 2.76
CA GLY A 106 24.86 27.56 1.83
C GLY A 106 24.47 27.32 0.36
N ASP A 107 25.10 28.10 -0.52
CA ASP A 107 24.87 28.20 -1.97
C ASP A 107 24.79 26.85 -2.72
N GLU A 108 23.67 26.14 -2.61
CA GLU A 108 23.31 24.99 -3.42
C GLU A 108 22.22 25.40 -4.42
N GLU A 109 22.38 24.96 -5.68
CA GLU A 109 21.46 25.19 -6.82
C GLU A 109 19.99 25.24 -6.40
N GLU A 110 19.25 26.29 -6.81
CA GLU A 110 17.80 26.39 -6.63
C GLU A 110 17.10 25.12 -7.13
N ASP A 111 16.64 24.27 -6.20
CA ASP A 111 15.86 23.06 -6.50
C ASP A 111 14.54 23.43 -7.20
N PRO A 112 14.34 23.10 -8.49
CA PRO A 112 13.16 23.51 -9.25
C PRO A 112 11.88 22.68 -8.98
N LEU A 113 11.92 21.78 -8.00
CA LEU A 113 10.75 21.19 -7.33
C LEU A 113 10.35 22.00 -6.08
N ARG A 114 11.21 22.91 -5.60
CA ARG A 114 10.86 24.00 -4.68
C ARG A 114 10.00 25.00 -5.43
N THR A 115 8.73 24.67 -5.44
CA THR A 115 7.71 25.69 -5.43
C THR A 115 7.83 26.54 -4.19
N SER A 116 7.44 27.81 -4.29
CA SER A 116 7.31 28.68 -3.11
C SER A 116 6.40 28.08 -2.03
N SER A 117 5.50 27.16 -2.44
CA SER A 117 4.44 26.57 -1.62
C SER A 117 3.58 27.66 -0.97
N LEU A 118 3.60 28.87 -1.55
CA LEU A 118 2.87 30.02 -1.05
C LEU A 118 1.40 29.85 -1.43
N PRO A 119 0.49 29.79 -0.44
CA PRO A 119 -0.92 29.51 -0.70
C PRO A 119 -1.56 30.43 -1.75
N HIS A 120 -1.18 31.71 -1.80
CA HIS A 120 -1.76 32.67 -2.74
C HIS A 120 -1.45 32.34 -4.20
N ILE A 121 -0.24 31.84 -4.52
CA ILE A 121 0.12 31.46 -5.90
C ILE A 121 -0.69 30.23 -6.32
N ALA A 122 -0.79 29.25 -5.43
CA ALA A 122 -1.61 28.06 -5.67
C ALA A 122 -3.09 28.42 -5.89
N TRP A 123 -3.66 29.31 -5.08
CA TRP A 123 -5.05 29.76 -5.24
C TRP A 123 -5.28 30.56 -6.52
N GLN A 124 -4.38 31.47 -6.87
CA GLN A 124 -4.46 32.21 -8.14
C GLN A 124 -4.47 31.25 -9.33
N GLN A 125 -3.60 30.23 -9.33
CA GLN A 125 -3.60 29.20 -10.36
C GLN A 125 -4.93 28.43 -10.41
N LEU A 126 -5.53 28.11 -9.26
CA LEU A 126 -6.85 27.46 -9.20
C LEU A 126 -7.98 28.35 -9.71
N GLU A 127 -7.91 29.67 -9.51
CA GLU A 127 -8.86 30.65 -10.06
C GLU A 127 -8.75 30.71 -11.58
N GLU A 128 -7.52 30.81 -12.12
CA GLU A 128 -7.25 30.78 -13.57
C GLU A 128 -7.77 29.50 -14.23
N TRP A 129 -7.77 28.39 -13.50
CA TRP A 129 -8.26 27.09 -13.99
C TRP A 129 -9.77 26.89 -13.77
N GLY A 130 -10.45 27.86 -13.15
CA GLY A 130 -11.88 27.79 -12.82
C GLY A 130 -12.20 26.72 -11.77
N LEU A 131 -11.23 26.32 -10.95
CA LEU A 131 -11.37 25.31 -9.91
C LEU A 131 -11.67 25.92 -8.54
N ALA A 132 -11.14 27.11 -8.26
CA ALA A 132 -11.13 27.69 -6.91
C ALA A 132 -12.52 27.72 -6.24
N MET A 133 -13.55 28.19 -6.96
CA MET A 133 -14.90 28.36 -6.42
C MET A 133 -15.52 27.06 -5.87
N PHE A 134 -15.25 25.91 -6.51
CA PHE A 134 -15.84 24.62 -6.16
C PHE A 134 -14.83 23.63 -5.58
N MET A 135 -13.59 24.07 -5.31
CA MET A 135 -12.51 23.19 -4.87
C MET A 135 -12.88 22.36 -3.64
N HIS A 136 -13.55 22.98 -2.67
CA HIS A 136 -14.05 22.29 -1.46
C HIS A 136 -15.04 21.17 -1.76
N LEU A 137 -15.92 21.32 -2.76
CA LEU A 137 -16.88 20.29 -3.18
C LEU A 137 -16.17 19.18 -3.95
N TYR A 138 -15.21 19.51 -4.81
CA TYR A 138 -14.39 18.52 -5.50
C TYR A 138 -13.57 17.69 -4.52
N CYS A 139 -12.96 18.33 -3.51
CA CYS A 139 -12.25 17.67 -2.41
C CYS A 139 -13.17 16.74 -1.60
N ARG A 140 -14.38 17.20 -1.28
CA ARG A 140 -15.41 16.36 -0.62
C ARG A 140 -15.76 15.13 -1.47
N ASN A 141 -15.92 15.30 -2.78
CA ASN A 141 -16.28 14.22 -3.69
C ASN A 141 -15.14 13.20 -3.84
N ILE A 142 -13.89 13.64 -4.06
CA ILE A 142 -12.74 12.72 -4.13
C ILE A 142 -12.50 12.01 -2.79
N ARG A 143 -12.71 12.70 -1.66
CA ARG A 143 -12.60 12.09 -0.33
C ARG A 143 -13.62 10.97 -0.15
N ARG A 144 -14.88 11.20 -0.52
CA ARG A 144 -15.93 10.17 -0.48
C ARG A 144 -15.59 9.01 -1.41
N LEU A 145 -15.16 9.29 -2.64
CA LEU A 145 -14.76 8.26 -3.60
C LEU A 145 -13.65 7.37 -3.01
N LEU A 146 -12.61 7.97 -2.44
CA LEU A 146 -11.53 7.21 -1.78
C LEU A 146 -12.01 6.47 -0.54
N ALA A 147 -12.91 7.04 0.26
CA ALA A 147 -13.48 6.37 1.44
C ALA A 147 -14.22 5.09 1.05
N TYR A 148 -15.06 5.15 0.02
CA TYR A 148 -15.76 3.97 -0.51
C TYR A 148 -14.78 2.94 -1.06
N HIS A 149 -13.79 3.37 -1.84
CA HIS A 149 -12.77 2.46 -2.38
C HIS A 149 -11.97 1.77 -1.27
N VAL A 150 -11.53 2.50 -0.24
CA VAL A 150 -10.84 1.91 0.93
C VAL A 150 -11.74 0.89 1.62
N LYS A 151 -13.03 1.21 1.80
CA LYS A 151 -14.00 0.29 2.41
C LYS A 151 -14.13 -1.00 1.59
N ASP A 152 -14.40 -0.89 0.30
CA ASP A 152 -14.61 -2.03 -0.58
C ASP A 152 -13.36 -2.93 -0.64
N VAL A 153 -12.16 -2.33 -0.73
CA VAL A 153 -10.90 -3.08 -0.74
C VAL A 153 -10.65 -3.78 0.60
N VAL A 154 -10.91 -3.13 1.74
CA VAL A 154 -10.72 -3.73 3.05
C VAL A 154 -11.72 -4.86 3.29
N GLU A 155 -12.98 -4.69 2.92
CA GLU A 155 -14.00 -5.74 3.00
C GLU A 155 -13.61 -6.95 2.15
N ALA A 156 -13.22 -6.73 0.89
CA ALA A 156 -12.76 -7.80 0.01
C ALA A 156 -11.49 -8.51 0.53
N PHE A 157 -10.52 -7.76 1.08
CA PHE A 157 -9.32 -8.33 1.68
C PHE A 157 -9.65 -9.23 2.88
N LEU A 158 -10.53 -8.77 3.78
CA LEU A 158 -10.91 -9.53 4.97
C LEU A 158 -11.71 -10.79 4.60
N GLU A 159 -12.63 -10.69 3.63
CA GLU A 159 -13.34 -11.85 3.10
C GLU A 159 -12.39 -12.87 2.47
N ASN A 160 -11.43 -12.41 1.66
CA ASN A 160 -10.39 -13.27 1.09
C ASN A 160 -9.54 -13.95 2.16
N ALA A 161 -9.09 -13.19 3.16
CA ALA A 161 -8.28 -13.72 4.26
C ALA A 161 -9.06 -14.75 5.09
N ASN A 162 -10.36 -14.53 5.33
CA ASN A 162 -11.21 -15.50 6.01
C ASN A 162 -11.33 -16.80 5.20
N ALA A 163 -11.57 -16.72 3.89
CA ALA A 163 -11.64 -17.89 3.02
C ALA A 163 -10.31 -18.67 2.96
N LEU A 164 -9.16 -17.98 2.92
CA LEU A 164 -7.84 -18.63 3.02
C LEU A 164 -7.61 -19.28 4.38
N ASN A 165 -8.10 -18.67 5.46
CA ASN A 165 -8.02 -19.24 6.80
C ASN A 165 -8.87 -20.50 6.95
N GLU A 166 -10.07 -20.54 6.35
CA GLU A 166 -10.88 -21.76 6.25
C GLU A 166 -10.17 -22.87 5.46
N CYS A 167 -9.30 -22.50 4.51
CA CYS A 167 -8.42 -23.42 3.78
C CYS A 167 -7.14 -23.81 4.56
N GLY A 168 -7.00 -23.39 5.82
CA GLY A 168 -5.90 -23.79 6.70
C GLY A 168 -4.67 -22.87 6.67
N VAL A 169 -4.77 -21.66 6.10
CA VAL A 169 -3.69 -20.66 6.16
C VAL A 169 -3.86 -19.81 7.42
N MET A 170 -2.84 -19.74 8.29
CA MET A 170 -2.95 -18.97 9.53
C MET A 170 -3.35 -17.50 9.28
N ALA A 171 -4.44 -17.08 9.92
CA ALA A 171 -4.89 -15.70 10.07
C ALA A 171 -3.75 -14.67 10.27
N ASP A 172 -2.86 -14.94 11.23
CA ASP A 172 -1.78 -14.03 11.58
C ASP A 172 -0.75 -13.87 10.46
N VAL A 173 -0.59 -14.86 9.57
CA VAL A 173 0.24 -14.72 8.37
C VAL A 173 -0.45 -13.79 7.37
N LEU A 174 -1.75 -14.01 7.12
CA LEU A 174 -2.55 -13.23 6.18
C LEU A 174 -2.64 -11.76 6.61
N LEU A 175 -2.76 -11.51 7.92
CA LEU A 175 -2.83 -10.18 8.53
C LEU A 175 -1.46 -9.55 8.83
N ARG A 176 -0.35 -10.13 8.32
CA ARG A 176 1.03 -9.62 8.48
C ARG A 176 1.54 -9.55 9.93
N ARG A 177 0.95 -10.31 10.84
CA ARG A 177 1.36 -10.35 12.25
C ARG A 177 2.54 -11.29 12.48
N VAL A 178 2.65 -12.34 11.66
CA VAL A 178 3.78 -13.28 11.69
C VAL A 178 4.31 -13.53 10.26
N PRO A 179 5.64 -13.76 10.09
CA PRO A 179 6.26 -13.86 8.76
C PRO A 179 5.95 -15.16 8.02
N SER A 180 5.65 -16.23 8.76
CA SER A 180 5.38 -17.56 8.24
C SER A 180 4.51 -18.35 9.21
N GLN A 181 3.88 -19.40 8.69
CA GLN A 181 3.14 -20.37 9.51
C GLN A 181 3.94 -21.64 9.70
N ALA A 182 3.82 -22.26 10.87
CA ALA A 182 4.60 -23.44 11.24
C ALA A 182 4.27 -24.67 10.35
N LEU A 183 2.99 -24.89 10.06
CA LEU A 183 2.47 -26.01 9.27
C LEU A 183 1.34 -25.51 8.36
N LEU A 184 1.46 -25.76 7.06
CA LEU A 184 0.41 -25.57 6.06
C LEU A 184 -0.02 -26.93 5.53
N CYS A 185 -1.32 -27.20 5.60
CA CYS A 185 -1.95 -28.40 5.05
C CYS A 185 -2.94 -27.98 3.95
N PRO A 186 -2.53 -27.98 2.67
CA PRO A 186 -3.43 -27.59 1.59
C PRO A 186 -4.71 -28.46 1.57
N PRO A 187 -5.87 -27.89 1.23
CA PRO A 187 -7.12 -28.64 1.17
C PRO A 187 -6.98 -29.90 0.30
N GLY A 188 -7.39 -31.06 0.84
CA GLY A 188 -7.35 -32.33 0.11
C GLY A 188 -5.96 -32.93 -0.12
N GLN A 189 -4.89 -32.40 0.49
CA GLN A 189 -3.55 -32.98 0.43
C GLN A 189 -3.09 -33.56 1.76
N THR A 190 -2.34 -34.67 1.68
CA THR A 190 -1.71 -35.31 2.84
C THR A 190 -0.33 -34.73 3.16
N ASN A 191 0.31 -34.08 2.19
CA ASN A 191 1.65 -33.52 2.34
C ASN A 191 1.57 -32.17 3.07
N GLN A 192 2.18 -32.12 4.25
CA GLN A 192 2.29 -30.89 5.05
C GLN A 192 3.52 -30.11 4.60
N MET A 193 3.36 -28.81 4.41
CA MET A 193 4.48 -27.89 4.19
C MET A 193 4.82 -27.19 5.51
N THR A 194 6.09 -27.15 5.89
CA THR A 194 6.51 -26.54 7.16
C THR A 194 7.11 -25.15 6.93
N ASN A 195 6.85 -24.19 7.83
CA ASN A 195 7.46 -22.86 7.85
C ASN A 195 7.37 -22.09 6.51
N VAL A 196 6.22 -22.17 5.83
CA VAL A 196 6.01 -21.51 4.53
C VAL A 196 5.67 -20.03 4.75
N SER A 197 6.38 -19.13 4.06
CA SER A 197 6.08 -17.70 4.11
C SER A 197 4.87 -17.35 3.24
N LEU A 198 4.23 -16.19 3.52
CA LEU A 198 3.16 -15.69 2.65
C LEU A 198 3.66 -15.48 1.21
N SER A 199 4.87 -14.95 1.05
CA SER A 199 5.47 -14.74 -0.27
C SER A 199 5.59 -16.04 -1.07
N ASP A 200 6.05 -17.12 -0.42
CA ASP A 200 6.15 -18.43 -1.08
C ASP A 200 4.79 -18.98 -1.49
N MET A 201 3.76 -18.79 -0.66
CA MET A 201 2.40 -19.19 -1.00
C MET A 201 1.86 -18.39 -2.18
N LEU A 202 1.98 -17.06 -2.16
CA LEU A 202 1.52 -16.21 -3.26
C LEU A 202 2.26 -16.52 -4.56
N GLN A 203 3.55 -16.86 -4.51
CA GLN A 203 4.32 -17.20 -5.71
C GLN A 203 3.95 -18.57 -6.28
N ASN A 204 3.80 -19.59 -5.42
CA ASN A 204 3.67 -20.98 -5.88
C ASN A 204 2.22 -21.49 -5.95
N LEU A 205 1.29 -20.84 -5.24
CA LEU A 205 -0.10 -21.28 -5.10
C LEU A 205 -1.12 -20.29 -5.68
N ALA A 206 -0.68 -19.18 -6.30
CA ALA A 206 -1.57 -18.14 -6.85
C ALA A 206 -2.77 -18.68 -7.62
N LYS A 207 -2.52 -19.58 -8.58
CA LYS A 207 -3.54 -20.19 -9.46
C LYS A 207 -3.87 -21.64 -9.10
N SER A 208 -3.60 -22.04 -7.86
CA SER A 208 -3.85 -23.41 -7.42
C SER A 208 -5.36 -23.68 -7.34
N PRO A 209 -5.89 -24.72 -8.02
CA PRO A 209 -7.31 -25.09 -7.91
C PRO A 209 -7.77 -25.46 -6.50
N LEU A 210 -6.82 -25.80 -5.61
CA LEU A 210 -7.10 -26.11 -4.21
C LEU A 210 -7.57 -24.90 -3.41
N PHE A 211 -7.21 -23.70 -3.85
CA PHE A 211 -7.56 -22.43 -3.21
C PHE A 211 -8.47 -21.59 -4.12
N PHE A 212 -9.31 -22.26 -4.92
CA PHE A 212 -10.31 -21.60 -5.76
C PHE A 212 -11.65 -21.48 -5.03
N SER A 213 -12.14 -20.25 -4.87
CA SER A 213 -13.48 -20.00 -4.35
C SER A 213 -14.51 -20.18 -5.46
N LYS A 214 -15.34 -21.23 -5.36
CA LYS A 214 -16.43 -21.48 -6.32
C LYS A 214 -17.53 -20.43 -6.24
N GLU A 215 -17.80 -19.91 -5.05
CA GLU A 215 -18.84 -18.91 -4.82
C GLU A 215 -18.47 -17.58 -5.50
N ARG A 216 -17.21 -17.16 -5.39
CA ARG A 216 -16.72 -15.89 -5.92
C ARG A 216 -16.05 -15.99 -7.28
N GLY A 217 -15.74 -17.20 -7.74
CA GLY A 217 -15.10 -17.44 -9.04
C GLY A 217 -13.65 -16.96 -9.13
N VAL A 218 -12.92 -16.92 -8.01
CA VAL A 218 -11.54 -16.38 -7.95
C VAL A 218 -10.58 -17.37 -7.29
N TYR A 219 -9.31 -17.30 -7.69
CA TYR A 219 -8.24 -17.94 -6.93
C TYR A 219 -7.85 -17.06 -5.75
N LEU A 220 -7.97 -17.59 -4.54
CA LEU A 220 -7.83 -16.82 -3.31
C LEU A 220 -6.42 -16.22 -3.15
N PHE A 221 -5.36 -16.96 -3.50
CA PHE A 221 -4.00 -16.44 -3.43
C PHE A 221 -3.68 -15.41 -4.52
N GLU A 222 -4.20 -15.58 -5.74
CA GLU A 222 -4.06 -14.58 -6.81
C GLU A 222 -4.75 -13.27 -6.42
N GLU A 223 -5.96 -13.34 -5.86
CA GLU A 223 -6.65 -12.16 -5.38
C GLU A 223 -5.96 -11.57 -4.14
N HIS A 224 -5.47 -12.39 -3.19
CA HIS A 224 -4.70 -11.90 -2.04
C HIS A 224 -3.48 -11.10 -2.49
N GLN A 225 -2.79 -11.61 -3.52
CA GLN A 225 -1.64 -10.97 -4.14
C GLN A 225 -1.98 -9.60 -4.75
N SER A 226 -3.21 -9.43 -5.28
CA SER A 226 -3.67 -8.14 -5.82
C SER A 226 -3.75 -7.04 -4.74
N PHE A 227 -3.90 -7.41 -3.46
CA PHE A 227 -3.94 -6.46 -2.34
C PHE A 227 -2.55 -5.98 -1.89
N GLU A 228 -1.45 -6.68 -2.25
CA GLU A 228 -0.08 -6.32 -1.87
C GLU A 228 0.28 -4.87 -2.22
N LYS A 229 -0.19 -4.38 -3.39
CA LYS A 229 0.10 -3.02 -3.85
C LYS A 229 -0.47 -1.93 -2.93
N TYR A 230 -1.53 -2.23 -2.17
CA TYR A 230 -2.08 -1.30 -1.18
C TYR A 230 -1.24 -1.21 0.09
N LEU A 231 -0.53 -2.29 0.44
CA LEU A 231 0.22 -2.40 1.70
C LEU A 231 1.67 -1.90 1.59
N ASN A 232 2.21 -1.87 0.37
CA ASN A 232 3.58 -1.45 0.10
C ASN A 232 3.71 0.09 0.02
N VAL A 233 3.62 0.76 1.18
CA VAL A 233 3.71 2.23 1.33
C VAL A 233 4.83 2.62 2.29
N GLY A 234 5.49 3.75 2.02
CA GLY A 234 6.60 4.29 2.82
C GLY A 234 7.97 3.93 2.26
N ASP A 235 9.02 4.24 3.01
CA ASP A 235 10.40 4.00 2.59
C ASP A 235 10.78 2.52 2.78
N PRO A 236 11.01 1.75 1.69
CA PRO A 236 11.42 0.35 1.79
C PRO A 236 12.83 0.19 2.38
N SER A 237 13.64 1.24 2.39
CA SER A 237 15.00 1.24 2.92
C SER A 237 15.09 1.57 4.43
N SER A 238 13.97 1.95 5.06
CA SER A 238 13.92 2.22 6.50
C SER A 238 14.26 0.97 7.32
N THR A 239 15.21 1.11 8.24
CA THR A 239 15.68 0.05 9.15
C THR A 239 14.88 -0.05 10.45
N ASP A 240 14.04 0.95 10.76
CA ASP A 240 13.32 1.01 12.04
C ASP A 240 12.14 0.04 12.11
N TYR A 241 11.60 -0.31 10.94
CA TYR A 241 10.51 -1.26 10.79
C TYR A 241 10.83 -2.20 9.63
N SER A 242 10.69 -3.49 9.88
CA SER A 242 10.74 -4.49 8.81
C SER A 242 9.62 -4.25 7.79
N SER A 243 9.80 -4.77 6.56
CA SER A 243 8.76 -4.69 5.52
C SER A 243 7.41 -5.24 6.02
N LEU A 244 7.43 -6.37 6.75
CA LEU A 244 6.25 -6.99 7.32
C LEU A 244 5.54 -6.08 8.33
N GLU A 245 6.30 -5.46 9.24
CA GLU A 245 5.75 -4.53 10.22
C GLU A 245 5.12 -3.30 9.57
N ARG A 246 5.77 -2.75 8.55
CA ARG A 246 5.25 -1.61 7.80
C ARG A 246 3.94 -1.96 7.09
N GLN A 247 3.88 -3.12 6.44
CA GLN A 247 2.67 -3.63 5.79
C GLN A 247 1.53 -3.86 6.79
N GLN A 248 1.84 -4.44 7.96
CA GLN A 248 0.88 -4.62 9.05
C GLN A 248 0.31 -3.27 9.51
N TYR A 249 1.17 -2.28 9.73
CA TYR A 249 0.75 -0.93 10.08
C TYR A 249 -0.17 -0.33 9.01
N VAL A 250 0.19 -0.41 7.73
CA VAL A 250 -0.64 0.12 6.63
C VAL A 250 -1.99 -0.58 6.57
N LEU A 251 -2.04 -1.91 6.76
CA LEU A 251 -3.29 -2.66 6.83
C LEU A 251 -4.18 -2.16 7.98
N GLU A 252 -3.63 -1.97 9.18
CA GLU A 252 -4.38 -1.45 10.33
C GLU A 252 -4.89 -0.02 10.09
N ARG A 253 -4.10 0.83 9.40
CA ARG A 253 -4.56 2.17 8.99
C ARG A 253 -5.70 2.10 7.99
N LEU A 254 -5.61 1.26 6.96
CA LEU A 254 -6.69 1.07 5.98
C LEU A 254 -7.98 0.57 6.65
N ILE A 255 -7.88 -0.40 7.58
CA ILE A 255 -9.02 -0.88 8.39
C ILE A 255 -9.60 0.24 9.27
N MET A 256 -8.78 1.17 9.77
CA MET A 256 -9.29 2.29 10.55
C MET A 256 -10.01 3.31 9.64
N LEU A 257 -9.43 3.62 8.49
CA LEU A 257 -9.98 4.58 7.53
C LEU A 257 -11.26 4.07 6.84
N SER A 258 -11.42 2.75 6.68
CA SER A 258 -12.63 2.15 6.10
C SER A 258 -13.88 2.28 6.96
N LYS A 259 -13.74 2.61 8.25
CA LYS A 259 -14.88 2.71 9.19
C LYS A 259 -15.74 3.95 8.97
N ASP A 260 -15.18 5.00 8.35
CA ASP A 260 -15.86 6.29 8.19
C ASP A 260 -16.06 6.60 6.71
N ARG A 261 -17.27 7.03 6.32
CA ARG A 261 -17.61 7.33 4.91
C ARG A 261 -17.00 8.62 4.37
N SER A 262 -16.40 9.42 5.26
CA SER A 262 -15.80 10.71 4.97
C SER A 262 -14.35 10.82 5.42
N LEU A 263 -13.72 9.70 5.82
CA LEU A 263 -12.33 9.67 6.28
C LEU A 263 -12.07 10.61 7.49
N ASP A 264 -12.98 10.68 8.46
CA ASP A 264 -12.87 11.62 9.61
C ASP A 264 -11.64 11.34 10.50
N ARG A 265 -11.15 10.09 10.50
CA ARG A 265 -9.92 9.65 11.18
C ARG A 265 -8.64 9.91 10.39
N PHE A 266 -8.73 10.47 9.19
CA PHE A 266 -7.59 10.83 8.35
C PHE A 266 -6.70 11.86 9.05
N ARG A 267 -5.38 11.65 9.00
CA ARG A 267 -4.37 12.58 9.47
C ARG A 267 -3.32 12.78 8.37
N TRP A 268 -3.30 13.95 7.76
CA TRP A 268 -2.48 14.20 6.57
C TRP A 268 -0.97 14.13 6.81
N ASN A 269 -0.49 14.59 7.96
CA ASN A 269 0.93 14.73 8.27
C ASN A 269 1.50 13.66 9.19
N LYS A 270 0.67 12.69 9.62
CA LYS A 270 1.08 11.61 10.52
C LYS A 270 0.19 10.40 10.34
N GLY A 271 0.39 9.40 11.19
CA GLY A 271 -0.54 8.29 11.35
C GLY A 271 -1.08 8.18 12.77
N SER A 272 -1.44 6.95 13.16
CA SER A 272 -1.81 6.62 14.53
C SER A 272 -0.67 5.93 15.27
N ALA A 273 -0.71 6.01 16.61
CA ALA A 273 0.07 5.13 17.47
C ALA A 273 -0.12 3.66 17.06
N TRP A 274 0.94 2.87 17.13
CA TRP A 274 0.97 1.49 16.66
C TRP A 274 1.84 0.63 17.57
N LYS A 275 1.36 -0.57 17.94
CA LYS A 275 2.02 -1.49 18.89
C LYS A 275 2.47 -0.81 20.19
N GLY A 276 1.64 0.09 20.73
CA GLY A 276 1.91 0.82 21.97
C GLY A 276 2.99 1.91 21.86
N LYS A 277 3.47 2.22 20.65
CA LYS A 277 4.39 3.32 20.37
C LYS A 277 3.67 4.45 19.66
N GLU A 278 4.04 5.69 19.99
CA GLU A 278 3.61 6.85 19.21
C GLU A 278 4.08 6.75 17.76
N TRP A 279 3.32 7.36 16.85
CA TRP A 279 3.70 7.39 15.44
C TRP A 279 5.02 8.13 15.26
N THR A 280 5.91 7.56 14.46
CA THR A 280 7.15 8.21 14.03
C THR A 280 7.16 8.33 12.52
N GLU A 281 7.99 9.23 12.02
CA GLU A 281 8.06 9.53 10.59
C GLU A 281 8.53 8.35 9.72
N ASN A 282 9.04 7.27 10.33
CA ASN A 282 9.51 6.05 9.65
C ASN A 282 8.36 5.10 9.28
N LEU A 283 7.13 5.42 9.69
CA LEU A 283 5.90 4.83 9.21
C LEU A 283 5.20 5.82 8.26
N PRO A 284 4.51 5.32 7.22
CA PRO A 284 3.80 6.21 6.31
C PRO A 284 2.67 6.98 7.00
N THR A 285 2.44 8.20 6.52
CA THR A 285 1.30 9.04 6.88
C THR A 285 0.02 8.56 6.22
N ASP A 286 -1.16 8.99 6.69
CA ASP A 286 -2.40 8.64 6.00
C ASP A 286 -2.46 9.27 4.59
N ALA A 287 -1.84 10.42 4.37
CA ALA A 287 -1.82 11.06 3.05
C ALA A 287 -1.04 10.24 2.02
N GLU A 288 0.08 9.63 2.42
CA GLU A 288 0.84 8.69 1.58
C GLU A 288 0.05 7.40 1.33
N ILE A 289 -0.63 6.88 2.35
CA ILE A 289 -1.50 5.69 2.21
C ILE A 289 -2.66 5.98 1.25
N LEU A 290 -3.33 7.12 1.36
CA LEU A 290 -4.43 7.49 0.47
C LEU A 290 -3.96 7.83 -0.95
N MET A 291 -2.79 8.46 -1.11
CA MET A 291 -2.22 8.68 -2.44
C MET A 291 -1.86 7.35 -3.11
N ASN A 292 -1.27 6.40 -2.37
CA ASN A 292 -1.05 5.05 -2.88
C ASN A 292 -2.36 4.34 -3.22
N THR A 293 -3.40 4.51 -2.39
CA THR A 293 -4.73 3.96 -2.63
C THR A 293 -5.34 4.50 -3.93
N PHE A 294 -5.25 5.81 -4.16
CA PHE A 294 -5.66 6.41 -5.44
C PHE A 294 -4.88 5.80 -6.60
N CYS A 295 -3.56 5.67 -6.49
CA CYS A 295 -2.75 5.05 -7.54
C CYS A 295 -3.14 3.59 -7.79
N CYS A 296 -3.47 2.82 -6.75
CA CYS A 296 -3.93 1.43 -6.91
C CYS A 296 -5.33 1.34 -7.55
N MET A 297 -6.23 2.27 -7.22
CA MET A 297 -7.52 2.41 -7.89
C MET A 297 -7.33 2.68 -9.39
N MET A 298 -6.37 3.55 -9.74
CA MET A 298 -5.99 3.81 -11.12
C MET A 298 -5.30 2.62 -11.79
N ASP A 299 -4.39 1.92 -11.09
CA ASP A 299 -3.73 0.70 -11.57
C ASP A 299 -4.77 -0.35 -11.98
N ASN A 300 -5.82 -0.54 -11.18
CA ASN A 300 -6.91 -1.50 -11.44
C ASN A 300 -7.77 -1.18 -12.66
N MET A 301 -7.73 0.06 -13.16
CA MET A 301 -8.44 0.43 -14.39
C MET A 301 -7.57 0.27 -15.63
N LEU A 302 -6.25 0.12 -15.48
CA LEU A 302 -5.31 -0.01 -16.59
C LEU A 302 -5.04 -1.46 -16.96
N PRO A 303 -4.82 -1.77 -18.25
CA PRO A 303 -4.28 -3.05 -18.66
C PRO A 303 -3.02 -3.36 -17.88
N ALA A 304 -3.02 -4.52 -17.24
CA ALA A 304 -1.96 -5.04 -16.39
C ALA A 304 -1.58 -6.42 -16.91
N ASP A 305 -0.28 -6.72 -16.96
CA ASP A 305 0.20 -8.03 -17.41
C ASP A 305 -0.10 -9.13 -16.36
N ASN A 306 -0.23 -8.75 -15.09
CA ASN A 306 -0.59 -9.62 -13.96
C ASN A 306 -1.09 -8.79 -12.76
N GLU A 307 -1.63 -9.47 -11.74
CA GLU A 307 -2.21 -8.83 -10.54
C GLU A 307 -1.26 -7.94 -9.72
N ARG A 308 0.07 -8.17 -9.82
CA ARG A 308 1.08 -7.35 -9.12
C ARG A 308 1.44 -6.10 -9.90
N ASP A 309 1.05 -6.02 -11.18
CA ASP A 309 1.45 -4.91 -12.01
C ASP A 309 0.81 -3.60 -11.53
N ARG A 310 1.57 -2.52 -11.72
CA ARG A 310 1.22 -1.17 -11.29
C ARG A 310 1.42 -0.18 -12.45
N PRO A 311 0.63 -0.33 -13.53
CA PRO A 311 0.79 0.46 -14.74
C PRO A 311 0.62 1.97 -14.50
N PHE A 312 -0.30 2.38 -13.62
CA PHE A 312 -0.48 3.79 -13.27
C PHE A 312 0.73 4.29 -12.50
N TRP A 313 1.08 3.59 -11.42
CA TRP A 313 2.17 3.97 -10.53
C TRP A 313 3.48 4.16 -11.30
N LYS A 314 3.83 3.23 -12.19
CA LYS A 314 5.05 3.29 -13.00
C LYS A 314 5.05 4.42 -14.03
N SER A 315 3.88 4.76 -14.57
CA SER A 315 3.79 5.63 -15.76
C SER A 315 3.35 7.06 -15.46
N TYR A 316 2.73 7.31 -14.31
CA TYR A 316 2.05 8.56 -13.99
C TYR A 316 2.25 9.02 -12.54
N TYR A 317 3.01 8.30 -11.71
CA TYR A 317 3.33 8.69 -10.35
C TYR A 317 4.85 8.77 -10.13
N PHE A 318 5.28 9.79 -9.39
CA PHE A 318 6.64 9.95 -8.92
C PHE A 318 6.65 10.08 -7.39
N SER A 319 7.19 9.07 -6.70
CA SER A 319 7.39 9.09 -5.23
C SER A 319 8.50 10.03 -4.79
N LYS A 320 9.40 10.36 -5.72
CA LYS A 320 10.40 11.42 -5.61
C LYS A 320 10.36 12.18 -6.92
N GLY A 321 10.39 13.51 -6.87
CA GLY A 321 10.28 14.31 -8.08
C GLY A 321 11.35 13.95 -9.12
N PRO A 322 11.01 13.99 -10.42
CA PRO A 322 11.92 13.59 -11.48
C PRO A 322 13.11 14.57 -11.57
N ASN A 323 14.30 14.05 -11.83
CA ASN A 323 15.49 14.86 -12.09
C ASN A 323 15.28 15.72 -13.34
N ARG A 324 15.82 16.95 -13.31
CA ARG A 324 15.84 17.85 -14.46
C ARG A 324 17.19 17.74 -15.21
N PRO A 325 17.23 18.06 -16.52
CA PRO A 325 16.10 18.51 -17.36
C PRO A 325 15.10 17.37 -17.65
N PHE A 326 13.81 17.71 -17.68
CA PHE A 326 12.78 16.71 -18.00
C PHE A 326 12.97 16.15 -19.40
N THR A 327 12.93 14.83 -19.53
CA THR A 327 12.95 14.18 -20.85
C THR A 327 11.69 14.54 -21.65
N PRO A 328 11.70 14.45 -23.00
CA PRO A 328 10.50 14.68 -23.81
C PRO A 328 9.29 13.84 -23.39
N ARG A 329 9.54 12.61 -22.88
CA ARG A 329 8.51 11.74 -22.32
C ARG A 329 7.85 12.34 -21.07
N VAL A 330 8.63 12.92 -20.17
CA VAL A 330 8.11 13.57 -18.96
C VAL A 330 7.35 14.86 -19.31
N ARG A 331 7.80 15.63 -20.32
CA ARG A 331 7.11 16.88 -20.71
C ARG A 331 5.74 16.65 -21.37
N SER A 332 5.55 15.53 -22.06
CA SER A 332 4.34 15.22 -22.84
C SER A 332 3.24 14.48 -22.06
N ARG A 333 3.57 13.98 -20.87
CA ARG A 333 2.68 13.24 -19.98
C ARG A 333 2.23 14.09 -18.78
N LEU A 334 1.24 13.58 -18.06
CA LEU A 334 0.73 14.15 -16.81
C LEU A 334 1.18 13.26 -15.66
N PHE A 335 1.70 13.82 -14.58
CA PHE A 335 2.10 13.02 -13.42
C PHE A 335 1.56 13.59 -12.11
N LEU A 336 1.29 12.72 -11.16
CA LEU A 336 1.26 13.05 -9.74
C LEU A 336 2.67 12.89 -9.17
N VAL A 337 3.10 13.84 -8.34
CA VAL A 337 4.45 13.89 -7.82
C VAL A 337 4.43 14.21 -6.35
N GLN A 338 5.13 13.43 -5.53
CA GLN A 338 5.47 13.81 -4.16
C GLN A 338 6.75 14.66 -4.20
N THR A 339 6.62 15.92 -3.81
CA THR A 339 7.71 16.92 -3.84
C THR A 339 8.40 17.07 -2.51
N VAL A 340 7.67 16.90 -1.40
CA VAL A 340 8.24 16.86 -0.05
C VAL A 340 7.79 15.56 0.60
N GLY A 341 8.71 14.90 1.30
CA GLY A 341 8.43 13.68 2.04
C GLY A 341 7.67 13.94 3.33
N ARG A 342 8.07 14.98 4.09
CA ARG A 342 7.62 15.22 5.46
C ARG A 342 7.41 16.71 5.77
N PRO A 343 6.19 17.13 6.14
CA PRO A 343 4.96 16.39 5.88
C PRO A 343 4.78 16.19 4.35
N PRO A 344 4.08 15.14 3.91
CA PRO A 344 3.99 14.82 2.48
C PRO A 344 3.31 15.95 1.71
N HIS A 345 3.91 16.33 0.59
CA HIS A 345 3.39 17.38 -0.27
C HIS A 345 3.33 16.93 -1.73
N PHE A 346 2.11 16.75 -2.22
CA PHE A 346 1.79 16.27 -3.55
C PHE A 346 1.46 17.42 -4.51
N LYS A 347 1.91 17.26 -5.76
CA LYS A 347 1.68 18.18 -6.86
C LYS A 347 1.33 17.44 -8.14
N ALA A 348 0.90 18.19 -9.16
CA ALA A 348 0.71 17.68 -10.50
C ALA A 348 1.76 18.26 -11.46
N LEU A 349 2.43 17.42 -12.23
CA LEU A 349 3.30 17.81 -13.34
C LEU A 349 2.47 17.82 -14.63
N VAL A 350 2.25 19.01 -15.19
CA VAL A 350 1.34 19.22 -16.32
C VAL A 350 2.05 20.02 -17.41
N LYS A 351 2.25 19.40 -18.58
CA LYS A 351 3.00 19.96 -19.73
C LYS A 351 4.44 20.36 -19.36
N GLY A 352 5.12 19.52 -18.57
CA GLY A 352 6.49 19.79 -18.13
C GLY A 352 6.63 20.90 -17.08
N ALA A 353 5.53 21.41 -16.51
CA ALA A 353 5.54 22.37 -15.41
C ALA A 353 4.87 21.77 -14.16
N VAL A 354 5.57 21.85 -13.02
CA VAL A 354 5.03 21.43 -11.73
C VAL A 354 4.04 22.50 -11.27
N ARG A 355 2.80 22.10 -11.00
CA ARG A 355 1.71 23.00 -10.62
C ARG A 355 1.70 23.21 -9.12
N GLU A 356 1.55 24.47 -8.73
CA GLU A 356 1.43 24.88 -7.34
C GLU A 356 0.14 24.33 -6.74
N ILE A 357 0.24 23.73 -5.55
CA ILE A 357 -0.89 23.18 -4.82
C ILE A 357 -0.78 23.62 -3.37
N VAL A 358 -1.89 24.04 -2.78
CA VAL A 358 -1.93 24.53 -1.40
C VAL A 358 -1.43 23.41 -0.46
N PRO A 359 -0.43 23.67 0.41
CA PRO A 359 0.02 22.70 1.41
C PRO A 359 -1.01 22.53 2.54
N GLY A 360 -0.86 21.47 3.34
CA GLY A 360 -1.70 21.19 4.50
C GLY A 360 -2.65 20.02 4.29
N GLU A 361 -3.73 19.99 5.09
CA GLU A 361 -4.63 18.84 5.24
C GLU A 361 -5.26 18.36 3.93
N GLU A 362 -5.66 19.30 3.09
CA GLU A 362 -6.34 19.02 1.84
C GLU A 362 -5.38 18.75 0.67
N ASN A 363 -4.06 18.85 0.87
CA ASN A 363 -3.09 18.83 -0.23
C ASN A 363 -3.19 17.56 -1.10
N CYS A 364 -3.32 16.39 -0.47
CA CYS A 364 -3.48 15.11 -1.18
C CYS A 364 -4.70 15.14 -2.11
N PHE A 365 -5.85 15.61 -1.61
CA PHE A 365 -7.09 15.71 -2.38
C PHE A 365 -7.00 16.78 -3.47
N HIS A 366 -6.44 17.95 -3.16
CA HIS A 366 -6.20 19.00 -4.15
C HIS A 366 -5.33 18.51 -5.31
N ALA A 367 -4.26 17.76 -5.02
CA ALA A 367 -3.39 17.19 -6.04
C ALA A 367 -4.12 16.25 -6.99
N ILE A 368 -4.96 15.37 -6.45
CA ILE A 368 -5.78 14.46 -7.25
C ILE A 368 -6.79 15.24 -8.11
N VAL A 369 -7.47 16.24 -7.54
CA VAL A 369 -8.43 17.09 -8.28
C VAL A 369 -7.75 17.83 -9.43
N VAL A 370 -6.60 18.47 -9.18
CA VAL A 370 -5.82 19.18 -10.21
C VAL A 370 -5.36 18.23 -11.30
N TYR A 371 -4.89 17.02 -10.94
CA TYR A 371 -4.49 15.99 -11.90
C TYR A 371 -5.67 15.54 -12.78
N LEU A 372 -6.82 15.18 -12.17
CA LEU A 372 -8.01 14.77 -12.91
C LEU A 372 -8.56 15.90 -13.79
N HIS A 373 -8.48 17.15 -13.34
CA HIS A 373 -8.84 18.30 -14.16
C HIS A 373 -7.94 18.42 -15.40
N ALA A 374 -6.63 18.24 -15.22
CA ALA A 374 -5.68 18.25 -16.33
C ALA A 374 -5.98 17.10 -17.32
N VAL A 375 -6.31 15.90 -16.84
CA VAL A 375 -6.74 14.79 -17.71
C VAL A 375 -8.02 15.16 -18.48
N LYS A 376 -9.03 15.70 -17.80
CA LYS A 376 -10.29 16.17 -18.42
C LYS A 376 -10.03 17.18 -19.54
N LYS A 377 -9.21 18.20 -19.27
CA LYS A 377 -8.99 19.32 -20.20
C LYS A 377 -7.99 19.03 -21.31
N MET A 378 -6.91 18.31 -21.01
CA MET A 378 -5.78 18.14 -21.94
C MET A 378 -5.77 16.80 -22.68
N LYS A 379 -6.44 15.80 -22.11
CA LYS A 379 -6.50 14.44 -22.68
C LYS A 379 -7.95 14.00 -22.92
N ALA A 380 -8.89 14.95 -22.94
CA ALA A 380 -10.33 14.71 -23.14
C ALA A 380 -10.92 13.64 -22.20
N GLY A 381 -10.39 13.52 -20.98
CA GLY A 381 -10.83 12.51 -20.01
C GLY A 381 -10.23 11.13 -20.21
N TYR A 382 -9.21 10.99 -21.06
CA TYR A 382 -8.53 9.73 -21.33
C TYR A 382 -7.10 9.69 -20.75
N LEU A 383 -6.70 8.52 -20.29
CA LEU A 383 -5.31 8.20 -19.97
C LEU A 383 -4.88 7.05 -20.88
N GLU A 384 -4.06 7.34 -21.90
CA GLU A 384 -3.80 6.41 -23.01
C GLU A 384 -5.13 5.91 -23.62
N SER A 385 -5.43 4.60 -23.58
CA SER A 385 -6.66 4.01 -24.13
C SER A 385 -7.84 4.03 -23.15
N ILE A 386 -7.69 4.62 -21.96
CA ILE A 386 -8.62 4.39 -20.85
C ILE A 386 -9.48 5.60 -20.59
N ASN A 387 -10.77 5.35 -20.49
CA ASN A 387 -11.75 6.36 -20.21
C ASN A 387 -11.91 6.57 -18.70
N LEU A 388 -11.60 7.78 -18.21
CA LEU A 388 -11.77 8.18 -16.81
C LEU A 388 -13.04 9.00 -16.55
N HIS A 389 -13.97 9.09 -17.50
CA HIS A 389 -15.15 9.95 -17.41
C HIS A 389 -15.99 9.65 -16.16
N ARG A 390 -16.16 8.39 -15.76
CA ARG A 390 -16.94 8.04 -14.55
C ARG A 390 -16.35 8.69 -13.29
N ILE A 391 -15.03 8.61 -13.10
CA ILE A 391 -14.36 9.22 -11.95
C ILE A 391 -14.38 10.74 -12.07
N ILE A 392 -14.11 11.27 -13.25
CA ILE A 392 -14.13 12.71 -13.51
C ILE A 392 -15.51 13.29 -13.24
N GLU A 393 -16.58 12.65 -13.71
CA GLU A 393 -17.96 13.06 -13.43
C GLU A 393 -18.25 12.98 -11.94
N GLN A 394 -17.94 11.87 -11.27
CA GLN A 394 -18.17 11.74 -9.83
C GLN A 394 -17.44 12.80 -9.00
N VAL A 395 -16.23 13.22 -9.42
CA VAL A 395 -15.44 14.24 -8.71
C VAL A 395 -15.96 15.65 -9.02
N PHE A 396 -16.24 15.97 -10.29
CA PHE A 396 -16.62 17.31 -10.73
C PHE A 396 -18.13 17.57 -10.78
N ASP A 397 -18.97 16.60 -10.43
CA ASP A 397 -20.41 16.77 -10.27
C ASP A 397 -20.72 17.54 -8.98
N VAL A 398 -21.23 18.76 -9.15
CA VAL A 398 -21.59 19.69 -8.06
C VAL A 398 -23.08 19.60 -7.72
N SER A 399 -23.87 18.82 -8.49
CA SER A 399 -25.34 18.79 -8.38
C SER A 399 -25.88 17.92 -7.21
N LYS A 400 -25.00 17.31 -6.41
CA LYS A 400 -25.35 16.32 -5.37
C LYS A 400 -24.96 16.69 -3.94
#